data_AF-A0A0C2G1S6-F1
#
_entry.id   AF-A0A0C2G1S6-F1
#
_cell.length_a   1.000
_cell.length_b   1.000
_cell.length_c   1.000
_cell.angle_alpha   90.00
_cell.angle_beta   90.00
_cell.angle_gamma   90.00
#
_symmetry.space_group_name_H-M   'P 1'
#
loop_
_entity.id
_entity.type
_entity.pdbx_description
1 polymer ?
#
loop_
_entity_poly.entity_id
_entity_poly.type
_entity_poly.pdbx_seq_one_letter_code
_entity_poly.pdbx_strand_id
1 'polypeptide(L)'
;VSLVSNVGASAFEKIQAFEPVLKRYGIAVNRKILFEETATVQDMLNGGQMEEIVAHSRVVIVMFSSTRDLTAMFREASAKYGLSETEFVFIFPWLQEGANGASPFVGSDTSILDKVKQTYGNCILIDDTNGFDDRMIKPFMERLASVGLDEKDIDLTNIYGYIALFDAFKMLAVAGRRIMDKTGQFSSVTDGQSDVECDEKDDDS
;
A
#
# COMPACT_ATOMS: atom_id res chain seq x y z
N VAL A 1 14.24 7.80 11.40
CA VAL A 1 13.44 7.97 10.16
C VAL A 1 12.37 9.03 10.41
N SER A 2 12.03 9.85 9.42
CA SER A 2 10.82 10.70 9.50
C SER A 2 9.71 10.11 8.65
N LEU A 3 8.49 10.12 9.17
CA LEU A 3 7.28 9.73 8.44
C LEU A 3 6.56 11.00 8.01
N VAL A 4 6.29 11.14 6.72
CA VAL A 4 5.63 12.30 6.12
C VAL A 4 4.31 11.87 5.51
N SER A 5 3.24 12.61 5.79
CA SER A 5 1.91 12.37 5.19
C SER A 5 1.08 13.66 5.19
N ASN A 6 -0.16 13.58 4.72
CA ASN A 6 -1.12 14.67 4.85
C ASN A 6 -1.89 14.57 6.17
N VAL A 7 -2.57 15.65 6.55
CA VAL A 7 -3.54 15.65 7.63
C VAL A 7 -4.78 14.87 7.19
N GLY A 8 -5.29 14.00 8.07
CA GLY A 8 -6.49 13.21 7.82
C GLY A 8 -6.49 11.89 8.58
N ALA A 9 -7.67 11.34 8.87
CA ALA A 9 -7.79 10.10 9.65
C ALA A 9 -7.13 8.91 8.92
N SER A 10 -7.40 8.73 7.62
CA SER A 10 -6.80 7.66 6.81
C SER A 10 -5.26 7.79 6.71
N ALA A 11 -4.76 9.01 6.51
CA ALA A 11 -3.33 9.29 6.48
C ALA A 11 -2.64 8.95 7.83
N PHE A 12 -3.30 9.26 8.93
CA PHE A 12 -2.81 8.95 10.28
C PHE A 12 -2.78 7.44 10.55
N GLU A 13 -3.83 6.70 10.16
CA GLU A 13 -3.88 5.24 10.29
C GLU A 13 -2.72 4.57 9.54
N LYS A 14 -2.39 5.02 8.32
CA LYS A 14 -1.24 4.54 7.55
C LYS A 14 0.08 4.73 8.29
N ILE A 15 0.32 5.93 8.83
CA ILE A 15 1.53 6.21 9.62
C ILE A 15 1.60 5.30 10.86
N GLN A 16 0.49 5.13 11.57
CA GLN A 16 0.45 4.31 12.78
C GLN A 16 0.74 2.83 12.51
N ALA A 17 0.35 2.31 11.34
CA ALA A 17 0.63 0.93 10.96
C ALA A 17 2.13 0.65 10.77
N PHE A 18 2.93 1.66 10.38
CA PHE A 18 4.38 1.51 10.17
C PHE A 18 5.17 1.49 11.48
N GLU A 19 4.75 2.24 12.50
CA GLU A 19 5.47 2.36 13.77
C GLU A 19 5.80 1.02 14.44
N PRO A 20 4.86 0.07 14.66
CA PRO A 20 5.17 -1.19 15.32
C PRO A 20 6.12 -2.05 14.49
N VAL A 21 6.02 -2.01 13.15
CA VAL A 21 6.90 -2.76 12.25
C VAL A 21 8.32 -2.19 12.32
N LEU A 22 8.48 -0.87 12.16
CA LEU A 22 9.78 -0.21 12.26
C LEU A 22 10.43 -0.44 13.62
N LYS A 23 9.65 -0.35 14.71
CA LYS A 23 10.12 -0.62 16.07
C LYS A 23 10.60 -2.06 16.24
N ARG A 24 9.91 -3.04 15.66
CA ARG A 24 10.32 -4.46 15.69
C ARG A 24 11.71 -4.67 15.07
N TYR A 25 12.08 -3.87 14.07
CA TYR A 25 13.39 -3.90 13.44
C TYR A 25 14.40 -2.91 14.05
N GLY A 26 14.10 -2.33 15.22
CA GLY A 26 14.98 -1.38 15.89
C GLY A 26 15.11 -0.02 15.20
N ILE A 27 14.20 0.32 14.28
CA ILE A 27 14.20 1.59 13.56
C ILE A 27 13.39 2.61 14.35
N ALA A 28 14.05 3.69 14.78
CA ALA A 28 13.40 4.79 15.48
C ALA A 28 12.70 5.75 14.51
N VAL A 29 11.42 6.05 14.80
CA VAL A 29 10.68 7.15 14.17
C VAL A 29 10.96 8.42 14.96
N ASN A 30 11.69 9.36 14.34
CA ASN A 30 12.17 10.56 15.02
C ASN A 30 11.14 11.70 14.93
N ARG A 31 10.43 11.79 13.81
CA ARG A 31 9.37 12.78 13.57
C ARG A 31 8.26 12.20 12.71
N LYS A 32 7.04 12.69 12.96
CA LYS A 32 5.86 12.54 12.13
C LYS A 32 5.47 13.93 11.66
N ILE A 33 5.51 14.14 10.34
CA ILE A 33 5.37 15.46 9.75
C ILE A 33 4.15 15.41 8.84
N LEU A 34 3.20 16.29 9.13
CA LEU A 34 1.91 16.32 8.44
C LEU A 34 1.77 17.62 7.66
N PHE A 35 1.26 17.51 6.44
CA PHE A 35 0.95 18.65 5.57
C PHE A 35 -0.55 18.72 5.31
N GLU A 36 -1.10 19.93 5.19
CA GLU A 36 -2.48 20.10 4.70
C GLU A 36 -2.59 19.58 3.25
N GLU A 37 -3.72 18.98 2.88
CA GLU A 37 -3.93 18.47 1.51
C GLU A 37 -3.90 19.58 0.45
N THR A 38 -4.19 20.81 0.86
CA THR A 38 -4.17 22.01 0.02
C THR A 38 -2.82 22.72 0.01
N ALA A 39 -1.82 22.22 0.76
CA ALA A 39 -0.52 22.88 0.90
C ALA A 39 0.17 23.07 -0.44
N THR A 40 0.65 24.28 -0.68
CA THR A 40 1.49 24.63 -1.82
C THR A 40 2.97 24.49 -1.47
N VAL A 41 3.84 24.50 -2.49
CA VAL A 41 5.29 24.54 -2.31
C VAL A 41 5.71 25.68 -1.36
N GLN A 42 5.10 26.86 -1.49
CA GLN A 42 5.46 28.01 -0.67
C GLN A 42 5.04 27.82 0.80
N ASP A 43 3.88 27.21 1.04
CA ASP A 43 3.42 26.89 2.39
C ASP A 43 4.39 25.92 3.06
N MET A 44 4.84 24.89 2.33
CA MET A 44 5.79 23.89 2.84
C MET A 44 7.18 24.50 3.15
N LEU A 45 7.65 25.44 2.33
CA LEU A 45 8.92 26.14 2.56
C LEU A 45 8.85 27.06 3.79
N ASN A 46 7.69 27.68 4.04
CA ASN A 46 7.51 28.64 5.12
C ASN A 46 7.05 27.99 6.44
N GLY A 47 6.50 26.77 6.40
CA GLY A 47 5.84 26.12 7.52
C GLY A 47 6.76 25.46 8.56
N GLY A 48 8.09 25.52 8.39
CA GLY A 48 9.08 24.94 9.30
C GLY A 48 9.19 23.40 9.25
N GLN A 49 8.22 22.71 8.66
CA GLN A 49 8.23 21.25 8.51
C GLN A 49 9.46 20.73 7.75
N MET A 50 9.97 21.48 6.76
CA MET A 50 11.21 21.11 6.05
C MET A 50 12.44 21.16 6.96
N GLU A 51 12.50 22.13 7.86
CA GLU A 51 13.56 22.24 8.87
C GLU A 51 13.52 21.04 9.83
N GLU A 52 12.31 20.63 10.24
CA GLU A 52 12.15 19.45 11.09
C GLU A 52 12.70 18.17 10.44
N ILE A 53 12.49 17.99 9.12
CA ILE A 53 13.06 16.86 8.37
C ILE A 53 14.59 16.89 8.45
N VAL A 54 15.18 18.05 8.16
CA VAL A 54 16.64 18.25 8.13
C VAL A 54 17.26 18.02 9.51
N ALA A 55 16.61 18.50 10.57
CA ALA A 55 17.14 18.37 11.93
C ALA A 55 17.08 16.94 12.49
N HIS A 56 16.13 16.11 12.04
CA HIS A 56 15.82 14.84 12.72
C HIS A 56 16.00 13.59 11.87
N SER A 57 16.26 13.70 10.56
CA SER A 57 16.31 12.52 9.70
C SER A 57 17.16 12.67 8.45
N ARG A 58 17.61 11.54 7.91
CA ARG A 58 18.17 11.40 6.55
C ARG A 58 17.38 10.41 5.70
N VAL A 59 16.60 9.54 6.34
CA VAL A 59 15.65 8.65 5.67
C VAL A 59 14.25 9.19 5.94
N VAL A 60 13.52 9.47 4.85
CA VAL A 60 12.20 10.08 4.86
C VAL A 60 11.24 9.15 4.12
N ILE A 61 10.25 8.61 4.84
CA ILE A 61 9.19 7.78 4.24
C ILE A 61 7.98 8.69 4.01
N VAL A 62 7.51 8.77 2.77
CA VAL A 62 6.49 9.72 2.34
C VAL A 62 5.25 8.97 1.87
N MET A 63 4.12 9.22 2.53
CA MET A 63 2.87 8.49 2.40
C MET A 63 1.68 9.44 2.31
N PHE A 64 1.61 10.25 1.26
CA PHE A 64 0.43 11.07 1.02
C PHE A 64 -0.75 10.20 0.54
N SER A 65 -1.97 10.55 0.94
CA SER A 65 -3.19 10.02 0.31
C SER A 65 -3.28 10.50 -1.13
N SER A 66 -4.10 9.81 -1.94
CA SER A 66 -4.24 10.00 -3.40
C SER A 66 -4.82 11.35 -3.84
N THR A 67 -4.94 12.30 -2.93
CA THR A 67 -5.56 13.61 -3.15
C THR A 67 -4.51 14.63 -3.60
N ARG A 68 -4.59 15.01 -4.87
CA ARG A 68 -3.73 15.98 -5.56
C ARG A 68 -2.25 15.60 -5.59
N ASP A 69 -1.52 16.30 -6.45
CA ASP A 69 -0.09 16.13 -6.72
C ASP A 69 0.80 16.56 -5.53
N LEU A 70 0.38 16.28 -4.29
CA LEU A 70 1.03 16.69 -3.05
C LEU A 70 2.42 16.07 -2.93
N THR A 71 2.61 14.86 -3.47
CA THR A 71 3.93 14.26 -3.64
C THR A 71 4.84 15.14 -4.51
N ALA A 72 4.38 15.63 -5.67
CA ALA A 72 5.19 16.51 -6.50
C ALA A 72 5.47 17.86 -5.82
N MET A 73 4.46 18.45 -5.16
CA MET A 73 4.62 19.68 -4.39
C MET A 73 5.68 19.51 -3.28
N PHE A 74 5.61 18.39 -2.54
CA PHE A 74 6.57 18.06 -1.50
C PHE A 74 7.98 17.84 -2.06
N ARG A 75 8.10 17.14 -3.19
CA ARG A 75 9.40 16.91 -3.86
C ARG A 75 10.02 18.22 -4.35
N GLU A 76 9.21 19.09 -4.97
CA GLU A 76 9.66 20.42 -5.39
C GLU A 76 10.09 21.27 -4.19
N ALA A 77 9.31 21.28 -3.11
CA ALA A 77 9.65 21.99 -1.87
C ALA A 77 10.95 21.45 -1.25
N SER A 78 11.09 20.12 -1.17
CA SER A 78 12.29 19.46 -0.63
C SER A 78 13.55 19.83 -1.43
N ALA A 79 13.45 19.83 -2.76
CA ALA A 79 14.55 20.22 -3.64
C ALA A 79 14.91 21.71 -3.46
N LYS A 80 13.90 22.60 -3.41
CA LYS A 80 14.10 24.05 -3.19
C LYS A 80 14.68 24.37 -1.82
N TYR A 81 14.31 23.61 -0.79
CA TYR A 81 14.84 23.76 0.57
C TYR A 81 16.26 23.19 0.72
N GLY A 82 16.72 22.39 -0.24
CA GLY A 82 18.08 21.82 -0.26
C GLY A 82 18.21 20.45 0.39
N LEU A 83 17.12 19.67 0.49
CA LEU A 83 17.19 18.25 0.89
C LEU A 83 17.76 17.44 -0.29
N SER A 84 19.07 17.53 -0.47
CA SER A 84 19.80 16.85 -1.56
C SER A 84 19.64 15.33 -1.45
N GLU A 85 19.43 14.69 -2.59
CA GLU A 85 19.31 13.22 -2.67
C GLU A 85 20.63 12.49 -2.38
N THR A 86 21.75 13.23 -2.31
CA THR A 86 23.04 12.71 -1.84
C THR A 86 23.10 12.55 -0.33
N GLU A 87 22.25 13.29 0.40
CA GLU A 87 22.20 13.28 1.87
C GLU A 87 20.90 12.68 2.40
N PHE A 88 19.83 12.73 1.61
CA PHE A 88 18.51 12.26 1.97
C PHE A 88 18.05 11.13 1.06
N VAL A 89 17.54 10.07 1.68
CA VAL A 89 16.85 8.98 0.99
C VAL A 89 15.35 9.17 1.19
N PHE A 90 14.64 9.31 0.08
CA PHE A 90 13.19 9.39 0.06
C PHE A 90 12.59 8.06 -0.37
N ILE A 91 11.71 7.51 0.46
CA ILE A 91 11.00 6.24 0.22
C ILE A 91 9.52 6.54 0.02
N PHE A 92 8.98 6.12 -1.12
CA PHE A 92 7.57 6.27 -1.48
C PHE A 92 6.94 4.88 -1.57
N PRO A 93 6.33 4.37 -0.49
CA PRO A 93 5.53 3.17 -0.57
C PRO A 93 4.23 3.48 -1.31
N TRP A 94 4.17 3.04 -2.56
CA TRP A 94 2.97 3.03 -3.38
C TRP A 94 2.15 1.77 -3.08
N LEU A 95 1.35 1.88 -2.03
CA LEU A 95 0.39 0.84 -1.64
C LEU A 95 -0.97 1.25 -2.23
N GLN A 96 -1.46 0.53 -3.24
CA GLN A 96 -2.77 0.83 -3.83
C GLN A 96 -3.89 0.55 -2.82
N GLU A 97 -4.70 1.57 -2.54
CA GLU A 97 -5.99 1.40 -1.87
C GLU A 97 -7.10 1.38 -2.93
N GLY A 98 -7.60 0.18 -3.24
CA GLY A 98 -8.81 0.00 -4.05
C GLY A 98 -8.73 0.61 -5.45
N ALA A 99 -9.83 1.24 -5.86
CA ALA A 99 -10.05 1.63 -7.24
C ALA A 99 -9.15 2.78 -7.72
N ASN A 100 -8.09 2.43 -8.45
CA ASN A 100 -7.20 3.31 -9.21
C ASN A 100 -6.55 4.48 -8.44
N GLY A 101 -5.28 4.27 -8.07
CA GLY A 101 -4.25 5.23 -8.43
C GLY A 101 -3.41 4.59 -9.54
N ALA A 102 -3.52 5.07 -10.79
CA ALA A 102 -2.57 4.69 -11.82
C ALA A 102 -1.16 4.89 -11.25
N SER A 103 -0.29 3.88 -11.37
CA SER A 103 1.11 4.02 -10.96
C SER A 103 1.62 5.34 -11.55
N PRO A 104 2.36 6.17 -10.79
CA PRO A 104 2.72 7.49 -11.29
C PRO A 104 3.56 7.39 -12.57
N PHE A 105 4.12 6.22 -12.86
CA PHE A 105 4.92 5.89 -14.04
C PHE A 105 4.10 5.39 -15.25
N VAL A 106 2.83 5.03 -15.06
CA VAL A 106 1.97 4.47 -16.12
C VAL A 106 1.14 5.60 -16.72
N GLY A 107 1.73 6.26 -17.72
CA GLY A 107 1.06 7.20 -18.61
C GLY A 107 1.48 6.93 -20.05
N SER A 108 0.55 7.05 -21.00
CA SER A 108 0.85 6.91 -22.43
C SER A 108 1.56 8.13 -23.03
N ASP A 109 1.76 9.19 -22.22
CA ASP A 109 2.30 10.47 -22.66
C ASP A 109 3.72 10.68 -22.12
N THR A 110 4.65 10.99 -23.01
CA THR A 110 6.06 11.28 -22.69
C THR A 110 6.23 12.41 -21.68
N SER A 111 5.29 13.37 -21.63
CA SER A 111 5.29 14.47 -20.66
C SER A 111 5.14 13.98 -19.21
N ILE A 112 4.41 12.89 -18.99
CA ILE A 112 4.22 12.26 -17.68
C ILE A 112 5.52 11.58 -17.25
N LEU A 113 6.20 10.89 -18.17
CA LEU A 113 7.47 10.22 -17.88
C LEU A 113 8.58 11.19 -17.46
N ASP A 114 8.67 12.37 -18.09
CA ASP A 114 9.67 13.37 -17.72
C ASP A 114 9.36 13.98 -16.34
N LYS A 115 8.10 14.29 -16.06
CA LYS A 115 7.67 14.77 -14.74
C LYS A 115 7.95 13.76 -13.63
N VAL A 116 7.73 12.48 -13.93
CA VAL A 116 7.97 11.37 -13.01
C VAL A 116 9.47 11.18 -12.75
N LYS A 117 10.29 11.20 -13.79
CA LYS A 117 11.77 11.19 -13.64
C LYS A 117 12.25 12.38 -12.83
N GLN A 118 11.68 13.56 -13.04
CA GLN A 118 12.02 14.75 -12.27
C GLN A 118 11.61 14.61 -10.80
N THR A 119 10.45 14.02 -10.52
CA THR A 119 9.89 13.89 -9.16
C THR A 119 10.59 12.79 -8.36
N TYR A 120 10.93 11.66 -9.01
CA TYR A 120 11.38 10.43 -8.37
C TYR A 120 12.78 9.96 -8.77
N GLY A 121 13.54 10.73 -9.54
CA GLY A 121 14.81 10.31 -10.16
C GLY A 121 15.88 9.76 -9.21
N ASN A 122 15.79 10.09 -7.92
CA ASN A 122 16.66 9.59 -6.85
C ASN A 122 15.87 9.14 -5.60
N CYS A 123 14.70 8.54 -5.81
CA CYS A 123 13.84 8.04 -4.74
C CYS A 123 13.71 6.52 -4.80
N ILE A 124 13.46 5.89 -3.66
CA ILE A 124 13.06 4.49 -3.58
C ILE A 124 11.55 4.45 -3.68
N LEU A 125 11.02 3.96 -4.79
CA LEU A 125 9.61 3.62 -4.90
C LEU A 125 9.43 2.16 -4.52
N ILE A 126 8.52 1.88 -3.59
CA ILE A 126 8.07 0.51 -3.31
C ILE A 126 6.70 0.38 -3.96
N ASP A 127 6.60 -0.42 -5.02
CA ASP A 127 5.36 -0.63 -5.77
C ASP A 127 4.95 -2.10 -5.69
N ASP A 128 3.73 -2.33 -5.20
CA ASP A 128 3.08 -3.63 -5.14
C ASP A 128 2.52 -4.05 -6.52
N THR A 129 2.18 -3.08 -7.37
CA THR A 129 1.26 -3.26 -8.51
C THR A 129 1.90 -3.87 -9.74
N ASN A 130 3.19 -3.61 -10.00
CA ASN A 130 3.89 -4.14 -11.18
C ASN A 130 4.19 -5.65 -11.11
N GLY A 131 3.91 -6.31 -9.98
CA GLY A 131 3.95 -7.77 -9.86
C GLY A 131 2.70 -8.48 -10.40
N PHE A 132 1.61 -7.73 -10.59
CA PHE A 132 0.27 -8.22 -10.93
C PHE A 132 -0.20 -7.80 -12.32
N ASP A 133 0.72 -7.76 -13.28
CA ASP A 133 0.49 -7.61 -14.72
C ASP A 133 -0.63 -8.55 -15.24
N ASP A 134 -0.97 -8.49 -16.53
CA ASP A 134 -1.99 -9.30 -17.25
C ASP A 134 -2.13 -10.78 -16.80
N ARG A 135 -1.09 -11.35 -16.20
CA ARG A 135 -1.06 -12.68 -15.56
C ARG A 135 -2.12 -12.94 -14.49
N MET A 136 -2.63 -11.94 -13.76
CA MET A 136 -3.76 -12.16 -12.81
C MET A 136 -5.10 -11.70 -13.37
N ILE A 137 -5.11 -10.56 -14.06
CA ILE A 137 -6.33 -9.98 -14.61
C ILE A 137 -6.88 -10.91 -15.70
N LYS A 138 -6.04 -11.39 -16.63
CA LYS A 138 -6.50 -12.23 -17.74
C LYS A 138 -7.14 -13.54 -17.27
N PRO A 139 -6.54 -14.35 -16.37
CA PRO A 139 -7.20 -15.55 -15.86
C PRO A 139 -8.48 -15.25 -15.06
N PHE A 140 -8.53 -14.12 -14.37
CA PHE A 140 -9.75 -13.69 -13.67
C PHE A 140 -10.87 -13.35 -14.67
N MET A 141 -10.57 -12.60 -15.72
CA MET A 141 -11.50 -12.28 -16.81
C MET A 141 -11.96 -13.54 -17.56
N GLU A 142 -11.06 -14.48 -17.84
CA GLU A 142 -11.41 -15.78 -18.43
C GLU A 142 -12.37 -16.58 -17.55
N ARG A 143 -12.22 -16.50 -16.22
CA ARG A 143 -13.17 -17.10 -15.27
C ARG A 143 -14.53 -16.40 -15.25
N LEU A 144 -14.56 -15.08 -15.26
CA LEU A 144 -15.82 -14.34 -15.35
C LEU A 144 -16.58 -14.68 -16.64
N ALA A 145 -15.87 -14.78 -17.77
CA ALA A 145 -16.45 -15.20 -19.04
C ALA A 145 -17.08 -16.59 -18.95
N SER A 146 -16.50 -17.51 -18.16
CA SER A 146 -17.07 -18.85 -17.97
C SER A 146 -18.43 -18.88 -17.26
N VAL A 147 -18.79 -17.80 -16.54
CA VAL A 147 -20.10 -17.64 -15.89
C VAL A 147 -20.99 -16.62 -16.60
N GLY A 148 -20.62 -16.19 -17.81
CA GLY A 148 -21.39 -15.29 -18.66
C GLY A 148 -21.24 -13.81 -18.33
N LEU A 149 -20.21 -13.43 -17.57
CA LEU A 149 -19.86 -12.03 -17.28
C LEU A 149 -18.67 -11.59 -18.12
N ASP A 150 -18.61 -10.32 -18.51
CA ASP A 150 -17.46 -9.76 -19.22
C ASP A 150 -17.00 -8.41 -18.65
N GLU A 151 -16.05 -7.75 -19.32
CA GLU A 151 -15.39 -6.53 -18.85
C GLU A 151 -16.36 -5.38 -18.55
N LYS A 152 -17.47 -5.26 -19.27
CA LYS A 152 -18.46 -4.20 -19.02
C LYS A 152 -19.31 -4.44 -17.78
N ASP A 153 -19.31 -5.67 -17.26
CA ASP A 153 -20.11 -6.06 -16.09
C ASP A 153 -19.37 -5.82 -14.77
N ILE A 154 -18.10 -5.40 -14.84
CA ILE A 154 -17.26 -5.14 -13.67
C ILE A 154 -16.63 -3.76 -13.75
N ASP A 155 -16.45 -3.14 -12.58
CA ASP A 155 -15.67 -1.93 -12.47
C ASP A 155 -14.18 -2.27 -12.45
N LEU A 156 -13.52 -2.17 -13.60
CA LEU A 156 -12.08 -2.42 -13.74
C LEU A 156 -11.23 -1.53 -12.84
N THR A 157 -11.74 -0.37 -12.44
CA THR A 157 -11.00 0.46 -11.50
C THR A 157 -10.81 -0.29 -10.19
N ASN A 158 -11.81 -1.08 -9.74
CA ASN A 158 -11.80 -1.89 -8.52
C ASN A 158 -11.46 -3.38 -8.76
N ILE A 159 -10.75 -3.72 -9.84
CA ILE A 159 -10.49 -5.13 -10.22
C ILE A 159 -9.86 -5.95 -9.07
N TYR A 160 -8.98 -5.33 -8.29
CA TYR A 160 -8.33 -5.98 -7.14
C TYR A 160 -9.29 -6.27 -5.99
N GLY A 161 -10.28 -5.41 -5.75
CA GLY A 161 -11.34 -5.69 -4.78
C GLY A 161 -12.14 -6.94 -5.16
N TYR A 162 -12.46 -7.09 -6.45
CA TYR A 162 -13.14 -8.28 -6.96
C TYR A 162 -12.27 -9.54 -6.86
N ILE A 163 -10.99 -9.46 -7.19
CA ILE A 163 -10.04 -10.58 -7.05
C ILE A 163 -9.90 -11.00 -5.58
N ALA A 164 -9.71 -10.04 -4.67
CA ALA A 164 -9.59 -10.31 -3.24
C ALA A 164 -10.86 -10.97 -2.69
N LEU A 165 -12.04 -10.52 -3.13
CA LEU A 165 -13.31 -11.12 -2.74
C LEU A 165 -13.43 -12.56 -3.27
N PHE A 166 -13.07 -12.80 -4.52
CA PHE A 166 -13.05 -14.14 -5.11
C PHE A 166 -12.12 -15.09 -4.32
N ASP A 167 -10.92 -14.64 -3.98
CA ASP A 167 -9.97 -15.42 -3.20
C ASP A 167 -10.44 -15.67 -1.77
N ALA A 168 -11.09 -14.69 -1.13
CA ALA A 168 -11.70 -14.87 0.19
C ALA A 168 -12.78 -15.97 0.17
N PHE A 169 -13.68 -15.96 -0.82
CA PHE A 169 -14.70 -17.00 -0.98
C PHE A 169 -14.09 -18.37 -1.27
N LYS A 170 -13.05 -18.42 -2.11
CA LYS A 170 -12.35 -19.66 -2.42
C LYS A 170 -11.64 -20.21 -1.17
N MET A 171 -10.99 -19.36 -0.38
CA MET A 171 -10.37 -19.76 0.89
C MET A 171 -11.41 -20.33 1.84
N LEU A 172 -12.56 -19.65 1.99
CA LEU A 172 -13.67 -20.12 2.82
C LEU A 172 -14.17 -21.50 2.38
N ALA A 173 -14.44 -21.69 1.08
CA ALA A 173 -14.90 -22.96 0.54
C ALA A 173 -13.87 -24.09 0.70
N VAL A 174 -12.57 -23.79 0.50
CA VAL A 174 -11.49 -24.77 0.69
C VAL A 174 -11.33 -25.14 2.17
N ALA A 175 -11.43 -24.17 3.07
CA ALA A 175 -11.39 -24.41 4.51
C ALA A 175 -12.58 -25.28 4.94
N GLY A 176 -13.81 -24.94 4.53
CA GLY A 176 -15.00 -25.73 4.80
C GLY A 176 -14.89 -27.16 4.28
N ARG A 177 -14.41 -27.34 3.03
CA ARG A 177 -14.15 -28.68 2.48
C ARG A 177 -13.12 -29.45 3.31
N ARG A 178 -12.00 -28.82 3.69
CA ARG A 178 -10.97 -29.48 4.52
C ARG A 178 -11.50 -29.92 5.88
N ILE A 179 -12.37 -29.11 6.51
CA ILE A 179 -13.02 -29.48 7.77
C ILE A 179 -13.96 -30.66 7.56
N MET A 180 -14.78 -30.62 6.50
CA MET A 180 -15.71 -31.70 6.16
C MET A 180 -14.99 -33.01 5.83
N ASP A 181 -13.89 -32.95 5.06
CA ASP A 181 -13.09 -34.12 4.69
C ASP A 181 -12.45 -34.78 5.94
N LYS A 182 -12.13 -33.99 6.97
CA LYS A 182 -11.54 -34.49 8.23
C LYS A 182 -12.57 -35.00 9.23
N THR A 183 -13.68 -34.29 9.38
CA THR A 183 -14.68 -34.56 10.44
C THR A 183 -15.82 -35.44 9.96
N GLY A 184 -16.10 -35.47 8.65
CA GLY A 184 -17.29 -36.10 8.08
C GLY A 184 -18.60 -35.43 8.50
N GLN A 185 -18.55 -34.29 9.20
CA GLN A 185 -19.71 -33.63 9.82
C GLN A 185 -19.93 -32.24 9.26
N PHE A 186 -21.15 -31.98 8.79
CA PHE A 186 -21.53 -30.68 8.24
C PHE A 186 -21.64 -29.59 9.32
N SER A 187 -21.97 -29.97 10.56
CA SER A 187 -22.07 -29.06 11.72
C SER A 187 -20.74 -28.37 12.05
N SER A 188 -19.60 -29.04 11.85
CA SER A 188 -18.26 -28.47 12.07
C SER A 188 -17.91 -27.33 11.11
N VAL A 189 -18.65 -27.19 10.00
CA VAL A 189 -18.49 -26.10 9.02
C VAL A 189 -19.38 -24.90 9.37
N THR A 190 -20.48 -25.10 10.08
CA THR A 190 -21.48 -24.06 10.38
C THR A 190 -21.25 -23.32 11.70
N ASP A 191 -20.60 -23.96 12.68
CA ASP A 191 -20.47 -23.41 14.04
C ASP A 191 -19.18 -22.61 14.27
N GLY A 192 -18.28 -22.55 13.28
CA GLY A 192 -17.02 -21.78 13.37
C GLY A 192 -16.02 -22.26 14.44
N GLN A 193 -16.41 -23.22 15.28
CA GLN A 193 -15.55 -23.92 16.22
C GLN A 193 -14.91 -25.12 15.50
N SER A 194 -13.67 -24.93 15.06
CA SER A 194 -12.82 -26.05 14.76
C SER A 194 -12.38 -26.66 16.10
N ASP A 195 -13.07 -27.71 16.56
CA ASP A 195 -12.55 -28.63 17.58
C ASP A 195 -11.38 -29.40 16.97
N VAL A 196 -10.26 -28.71 16.80
CA VAL A 196 -8.96 -29.32 16.56
C VAL A 196 -8.26 -29.27 17.90
N GLU A 197 -8.45 -30.31 18.68
CA GLU A 197 -7.54 -30.64 19.77
C GLU A 197 -6.16 -30.83 19.12
N CYS A 198 -5.25 -29.90 19.37
CA CYS A 198 -3.85 -30.08 19.01
C CYS A 198 -3.32 -31.20 19.92
N ASP A 199 -3.26 -32.43 19.39
CA ASP A 199 -2.49 -33.50 20.01
C ASP A 199 -1.02 -33.07 20.07
N GLU A 200 -0.62 -32.46 21.18
CA GLU A 200 0.76 -32.46 21.64
C GLU A 200 1.11 -33.93 21.94
N LYS A 201 1.75 -34.59 20.98
CA LYS A 201 2.49 -35.80 21.27
C LYS A 201 3.75 -35.40 22.03
N ASP A 202 3.68 -35.51 23.36
CA ASP A 202 4.86 -35.69 24.20
C ASP A 202 5.54 -37.00 23.78
N ASP A 203 6.57 -36.89 22.94
CA ASP A 203 7.54 -37.97 22.74
C ASP A 203 8.46 -38.00 23.97
N ASP A 204 8.07 -38.77 24.97
CA ASP A 204 8.94 -39.21 26.07
C ASP A 204 8.92 -40.75 26.11
N SER A 205 9.87 -41.35 25.38
CA SER A 205 10.41 -42.70 25.63
C SER A 205 11.70 -42.95 24.87
#